data_AF-A0A5P1EKB5-F1
#
_entry.id   AF-A0A5P1EKB5-F1
#
_cell.length_a   1.000
_cell.length_b   1.000
_cell.length_c   1.000
_cell.angle_alpha   90.00
_cell.angle_beta   90.00
_cell.angle_gamma   90.00
#
_symmetry.space_group_name_H-M   'P 1'
#
loop_
_entity.id
_entity.type
_entity.pdbx_description
1 polymer ?
#
loop_
_entity_poly.entity_id
_entity_poly.type
_entity_poly.pdbx_seq_one_letter_code
_entity_poly.pdbx_strand_id
1 'polypeptide(L)'
;MKRLGVDKYCVAGISYGGFVAYRVAEMAGEGAVERVVVMTAGIVAGEEERRELVEREGRDVSDVLLPRRPEDLMELIRRSMVRPPRWMPEFLLMDFIEARNNGVCETKRKVQQGVEEASAVS
;
A
#
# COMPACT_ATOMS: atom_id res chain seq x y z
N MET A 1 -15.87 0.10 -1.31
CA MET A 1 -16.78 0.57 -2.37
C MET A 1 -18.24 0.29 -2.03
N LYS A 2 -18.65 -0.95 -1.72
CA LYS A 2 -20.02 -1.26 -1.23
C LYS A 2 -20.50 -0.38 -0.06
N ARG A 3 -19.67 -0.19 0.97
CA ARG A 3 -19.98 0.71 2.11
C ARG A 3 -20.07 2.20 1.74
N LEU A 4 -19.52 2.59 0.60
CA LEU A 4 -19.60 3.96 0.09
C LEU A 4 -20.79 4.12 -0.88
N GLY A 5 -21.63 3.09 -1.05
CA GLY A 5 -22.72 3.09 -2.04
C GLY A 5 -22.23 3.16 -3.48
N VAL A 6 -20.96 2.80 -3.74
CA VAL A 6 -20.37 2.85 -5.08
C VAL A 6 -20.37 1.45 -5.68
N ASP A 7 -21.20 1.26 -6.71
CA ASP A 7 -21.36 -0.02 -7.40
C ASP A 7 -20.27 -0.28 -8.44
N LYS A 8 -19.76 0.77 -9.10
CA LYS A 8 -18.72 0.70 -10.14
C LYS A 8 -17.59 1.67 -9.86
N TYR A 9 -16.35 1.21 -10.03
CA TYR A 9 -15.17 2.03 -9.76
C TYR A 9 -13.95 1.62 -10.58
N CYS A 10 -13.00 2.56 -10.69
CA CYS A 10 -11.66 2.29 -11.23
C CYS A 10 -10.67 2.19 -10.06
N VAL A 11 -9.68 1.31 -10.18
CA VAL A 11 -8.62 1.13 -9.18
C VAL A 11 -7.28 1.47 -9.79
N ALA A 12 -6.50 2.31 -9.12
CA ALA A 12 -5.13 2.62 -9.51
C ALA A 12 -4.17 2.28 -8.37
N GLY A 13 -3.03 1.69 -8.71
CA GLY A 13 -2.02 1.27 -7.75
C GLY A 13 -0.61 1.52 -8.25
N ILE A 14 0.22 2.15 -7.40
CA ILE A 14 1.63 2.42 -7.67
C ILE A 14 2.51 1.55 -6.76
N SER A 15 3.56 0.93 -7.30
CA SER A 15 4.47 0.07 -6.54
C SER A 15 3.71 -1.05 -5.81
N TYR A 16 3.86 -1.23 -4.50
CA TYR A 16 3.08 -2.21 -3.73
C TYR A 16 1.56 -2.00 -3.87
N GLY A 17 1.13 -0.74 -4.01
CA GLY A 17 -0.27 -0.40 -4.27
C GLY A 17 -0.82 -1.04 -5.55
N GLY A 18 0.05 -1.36 -6.52
CA GLY A 18 -0.31 -2.14 -7.70
C GLY A 18 -0.80 -3.55 -7.33
N PHE A 19 -0.06 -4.28 -6.49
CA PHE A 19 -0.44 -5.63 -6.04
C PHE A 19 -1.78 -5.59 -5.29
N VAL A 20 -1.95 -4.59 -4.42
CA VAL A 20 -3.21 -4.36 -3.72
C VAL A 20 -4.34 -4.05 -4.71
N ALA A 21 -4.10 -3.17 -5.69
CA ALA A 21 -5.08 -2.82 -6.70
C ALA A 21 -5.53 -4.04 -7.53
N TYR A 22 -4.59 -4.88 -7.94
CA TYR A 22 -4.86 -6.13 -8.64
C TYR A 22 -5.72 -7.06 -7.79
N ARG A 23 -5.32 -7.30 -6.53
CA ARG A 23 -6.07 -8.18 -5.62
C ARG A 23 -7.46 -7.64 -5.29
N VAL A 24 -7.61 -6.33 -5.14
CA VAL A 24 -8.91 -5.68 -4.94
C VAL A 24 -9.80 -5.92 -6.16
N ALA A 25 -9.26 -5.77 -7.38
CA ALA A 25 -10.02 -6.01 -8.60
C ALA A 25 -10.46 -7.47 -8.75
N GLU A 26 -9.58 -8.41 -8.42
CA GLU A 26 -9.87 -9.85 -8.41
C GLU A 26 -11.01 -10.20 -7.43
N MET A 27 -11.00 -9.60 -6.24
CA MET A 27 -11.97 -9.90 -5.17
C MET A 27 -13.29 -9.10 -5.28
N ALA A 28 -13.36 -8.07 -6.11
CA ALA A 28 -14.49 -7.14 -6.17
C ALA A 28 -15.79 -7.75 -6.71
N GLY A 29 -15.71 -8.89 -7.39
CA GLY A 29 -16.82 -9.51 -8.13
C GLY A 29 -16.98 -8.91 -9.53
N GLU A 30 -17.59 -9.68 -10.43
CA GLU A 30 -17.79 -9.27 -11.84
C GLU A 30 -18.58 -7.95 -11.93
N GLY A 31 -18.09 -7.03 -12.76
CA GLY A 31 -18.76 -5.76 -13.08
C GLY A 31 -18.58 -4.63 -12.06
N ALA A 32 -17.93 -4.88 -10.92
CA ALA A 32 -17.69 -3.84 -9.91
C ALA A 32 -16.45 -2.97 -10.21
N VAL A 33 -15.41 -3.53 -10.83
CA VAL A 33 -14.21 -2.79 -11.26
C VAL A 33 -14.20 -2.63 -12.77
N GLU A 34 -14.24 -1.39 -13.23
CA GLU A 34 -14.29 -1.08 -14.67
C GLU A 34 -12.90 -1.07 -15.30
N ARG A 35 -11.90 -0.55 -14.57
CA ARG A 35 -10.51 -0.45 -15.03
C ARG A 35 -9.54 -0.60 -13.87
N VAL A 36 -8.40 -1.23 -14.15
CA VAL A 36 -7.26 -1.32 -13.23
C VAL A 36 -6.06 -0.66 -13.88
N VAL A 37 -5.43 0.28 -13.17
CA VAL A 37 -4.20 0.94 -13.60
C VAL A 37 -3.09 0.55 -12.63
N VAL A 38 -2.02 -0.04 -13.16
CA VAL A 38 -0.85 -0.46 -12.39
C VAL A 38 0.34 0.34 -12.87
N MET A 39 1.03 1.02 -11.95
CA MET A 39 2.23 1.80 -12.24
C MET A 39 3.39 1.29 -11.41
N THR A 40 4.54 1.10 -12.06
CA THR A 40 5.83 0.77 -11.42
C THR A 40 5.73 -0.37 -10.39
N ALA A 41 4.94 -1.39 -10.67
CA ALA A 41 4.71 -2.53 -9.80
C ALA A 41 5.15 -3.82 -10.51
N GLY A 42 5.86 -4.70 -9.80
CA GLY A 42 6.34 -5.98 -10.32
C GLY A 42 5.25 -7.05 -10.50
N ILE A 43 4.03 -6.65 -10.88
CA ILE A 43 2.90 -7.58 -11.07
C ILE A 43 3.10 -8.45 -12.32
N VAL A 44 3.79 -7.90 -13.33
CA VAL A 44 4.13 -8.60 -14.57
C VAL A 44 5.44 -9.38 -14.45
N ALA A 45 6.15 -9.28 -13.32
CA ALA A 45 7.34 -10.08 -13.08
C ALA A 45 6.95 -11.56 -13.01
N GLY A 46 7.64 -12.39 -13.80
CA GLY A 46 7.46 -13.84 -13.80
C GLY A 46 7.64 -14.40 -12.39
N GLU A 47 7.06 -15.57 -12.11
CA GLU A 47 7.20 -16.19 -10.77
C GLU A 47 8.66 -16.35 -10.35
N GLU A 48 9.54 -16.65 -11.30
CA GLU A 48 10.98 -16.79 -11.07
C GLU A 48 11.64 -15.45 -10.71
N GLU A 49 11.40 -14.39 -11.48
CA GLU A 49 11.93 -13.04 -11.20
C GLU A 49 11.41 -12.50 -9.86
N ARG A 50 10.14 -12.80 -9.52
CA ARG A 50 9.55 -12.45 -8.23
C ARG A 50 10.20 -13.23 -7.09
N ARG A 51 10.45 -14.53 -7.28
CA ARG A 51 11.14 -15.38 -6.31
C ARG A 51 12.57 -14.89 -6.09
N GLU A 52 13.30 -14.57 -7.15
CA GLU A 52 14.64 -13.99 -7.06
C GLU A 52 14.64 -12.65 -6.30
N LEU A 53 13.63 -11.80 -6.53
CA LEU A 53 13.45 -10.55 -5.79
C LEU A 53 13.22 -10.78 -4.29
N VAL A 54 12.43 -11.79 -3.93
CA VAL A 54 12.16 -12.17 -2.54
C VAL A 54 13.41 -12.81 -1.89
N GLU A 55 14.07 -13.72 -2.60
CA GLU A 55 15.28 -14.40 -2.13
C GLU A 55 16.44 -13.41 -1.90
N ARG A 56 16.55 -12.36 -2.71
CA ARG A 56 17.54 -11.29 -2.53
C ARG A 56 17.29 -10.40 -1.31
N GLU A 57 16.07 -10.41 -0.76
CA GLU A 57 15.72 -9.61 0.41
C GLU A 57 16.23 -10.26 1.71
N GLY A 58 16.33 -11.61 1.76
CA GLY A 58 16.77 -12.37 2.93
C GLY A 58 15.90 -12.20 4.19
N ARG A 59 14.83 -11.40 4.09
CA ARG A 59 13.82 -11.08 5.11
C ARG A 59 12.45 -11.03 4.42
N ASP A 60 11.37 -11.01 5.20
CA ASP A 60 10.05 -10.83 4.62
C ASP A 60 9.97 -9.47 3.91
N VAL A 61 9.63 -9.49 2.61
CA VAL A 61 9.48 -8.31 1.77
C VAL A 61 8.41 -7.36 2.35
N SER A 62 7.45 -7.91 3.11
CA SER A 62 6.42 -7.12 3.79
C SER A 62 6.99 -6.19 4.86
N ASP A 63 8.07 -6.59 5.56
CA ASP A 63 8.70 -5.78 6.61
C ASP A 63 9.44 -4.56 6.03
N VAL A 64 9.98 -4.69 4.82
CA VAL A 64 10.68 -3.60 4.13
C VAL A 64 9.70 -2.69 3.39
N LEU A 65 8.65 -3.26 2.77
CA LEU A 65 7.61 -2.47 2.09
C LEU A 65 6.70 -1.70 3.06
N LEU A 66 6.51 -2.23 4.27
CA LEU A 66 5.72 -1.61 5.33
C LEU A 66 6.60 -1.34 6.55
N PRO A 67 7.58 -0.41 6.45
CA PRO A 67 8.61 -0.26 7.45
C PRO A 67 8.01 0.19 8.78
N ARG A 68 8.24 -0.59 9.84
CA ARG A 68 7.79 -0.27 11.21
C ARG A 68 8.89 0.37 12.05
N ARG A 69 10.14 0.28 11.58
CA ARG A 69 11.34 0.81 12.24
C ARG A 69 12.10 1.76 11.30
N PRO A 70 12.86 2.73 11.83
CA PRO A 70 13.68 3.64 11.03
C PRO A 70 14.65 2.91 10.10
N GLU A 71 15.27 1.85 10.59
CA GLU A 71 16.19 1.02 9.81
C GLU A 71 15.54 0.45 8.54
N ASP A 72 14.32 -0.07 8.65
CA ASP A 72 13.59 -0.65 7.52
C ASP A 72 13.16 0.43 6.52
N LEU A 73 12.80 1.62 7.01
CA LEU A 73 12.48 2.76 6.13
C LEU A 73 13.72 3.26 5.39
N MET A 74 14.87 3.32 6.05
CA MET A 74 16.13 3.70 5.42
C MET A 74 16.56 2.69 4.34
N GLU A 75 16.32 1.40 4.58
CA GLU A 75 16.54 0.35 3.60
C GLU A 75 15.60 0.50 2.39
N LEU A 76 14.31 0.78 2.63
CA LEU A 76 13.34 1.05 1.56
C LEU A 76 13.75 2.27 0.71
N ILE A 77 14.23 3.34 1.35
CA ILE A 77 14.72 4.54 0.67
C ILE A 77 15.93 4.20 -0.22
N ARG A 78 16.88 3.42 0.31
CA ARG A 78 18.06 2.98 -0.44
C ARG A 78 17.73 2.15 -1.67
N ARG A 79 16.67 1.36 -1.60
CA ARG A 79 16.20 0.53 -2.73
C ARG A 79 15.37 1.31 -3.74
N SER A 80 14.64 2.31 -3.27
CA SER A 80 13.67 3.05 -4.11
C SER A 80 14.27 4.25 -4.81
N MET A 81 15.37 4.81 -4.30
CA MET A 81 16.00 5.99 -4.87
C MET A 81 17.27 5.64 -5.66
N VAL A 82 17.41 6.24 -6.86
CA VAL A 82 18.64 6.10 -7.67
C VAL A 82 19.87 6.67 -6.95
N ARG A 83 19.68 7.70 -6.11
CA ARG A 83 20.72 8.31 -5.27
C ARG A 83 20.19 8.52 -3.86
N PRO A 84 20.21 7.48 -3.01
CA PRO A 84 19.70 7.60 -1.66
C PRO A 84 20.66 8.40 -0.78
N PRO A 85 20.14 9.12 0.24
CA PRO A 85 20.99 9.72 1.26
C PRO A 85 21.79 8.63 1.98
N ARG A 86 23.06 8.92 2.32
CA ARG A 86 23.91 7.97 3.07
C ARG A 86 23.44 7.78 4.51
N TRP A 87 22.90 8.85 5.10
CA TRP A 87 22.42 8.92 6.47
C TRP A 87 21.24 9.88 6.56
N MET A 88 20.29 9.58 7.45
CA MET A 88 19.15 10.45 7.78
C MET A 88 18.90 10.39 9.29
N PRO A 89 18.56 11.51 9.96
CA PRO A 89 18.18 11.49 11.37
C PRO A 89 17.02 10.55 11.66
N GLU A 90 17.10 9.80 12.76
CA GLU A 90 16.07 8.83 13.17
C GLU A 90 14.71 9.48 13.43
N PHE A 91 14.67 10.72 13.93
CA PHE A 91 13.40 11.42 14.17
C PHE A 91 12.63 11.67 12.87
N LEU A 92 13.30 12.01 11.76
CA LEU A 92 12.63 12.20 10.45
C LEU A 92 12.06 10.88 9.91
N LEU A 93 12.78 9.78 10.12
CA LEU A 93 12.33 8.45 9.74
C LEU A 93 11.11 8.04 10.56
N MET A 94 11.14 8.28 11.87
CA MET A 94 10.00 8.02 12.76
C MET A 94 8.80 8.90 12.43
N ASP A 95 8.99 10.19 12.20
CA ASP A 95 7.92 11.11 11.82
C ASP A 95 7.22 10.66 10.54
N PHE A 96 7.97 10.14 9.56
CA PHE A 96 7.38 9.58 8.34
C PHE A 96 6.55 8.32 8.61
N ILE A 97 7.05 7.41 9.46
CA ILE A 97 6.35 6.19 9.87
C ILE A 97 5.06 6.55 10.60
N GLU A 98 5.13 7.50 11.52
CA GLU A 98 4.00 8.00 12.30
C GLU A 98 2.99 8.75 11.44
N ALA A 99 3.41 9.64 10.54
CA ALA A 99 2.52 10.37 9.64
C ALA A 99 1.70 9.42 8.77
N ARG A 100 2.33 8.36 8.24
CA ARG A 100 1.62 7.31 7.50
C ARG A 100 0.63 6.56 8.40
N ASN A 101 1.03 6.18 9.61
CA ASN A 101 0.14 5.48 10.55
C ASN A 101 -1.04 6.37 10.98
N ASN A 102 -0.79 7.65 11.19
CA ASN A 102 -1.80 8.66 11.54
C ASN A 102 -2.79 8.86 10.40
N GLY A 103 -2.33 8.91 9.14
CA GLY A 103 -3.21 8.94 7.97
C GLY A 103 -4.11 7.69 7.87
N VAL A 104 -3.57 6.51 8.19
CA VAL A 104 -4.36 5.27 8.30
C VAL A 104 -5.39 5.37 9.43
N CYS A 105 -5.01 5.92 10.60
CA CYS A 105 -5.91 6.12 11.73
C CYS A 105 -7.01 7.15 11.44
N GLU A 106 -6.71 8.26 10.78
CA GLU A 106 -7.70 9.24 10.34
C GLU A 106 -8.67 8.63 9.32
N THR A 107 -8.15 7.85 8.38
CA THR A 107 -8.99 7.14 7.41
C THR A 107 -9.89 6.13 8.10
N LYS A 108 -9.36 5.35 9.06
CA LYS A 108 -10.15 4.42 9.88
C LYS A 108 -11.23 5.15 10.69
N ARG A 109 -10.91 6.30 11.29
CA ARG A 109 -11.86 7.13 12.07
C ARG A 109 -12.98 7.66 11.18
N LYS A 110 -12.66 8.18 9.98
CA LYS A 110 -13.66 8.62 8.99
C LYS A 110 -14.53 7.47 8.49
N VAL A 111 -13.95 6.27 8.31
CA VAL A 111 -14.72 5.07 7.96
C VAL A 111 -15.65 4.64 9.10
N GLN A 112 -15.22 4.72 10.37
CA GLN A 112 -16.08 4.41 11.51
C GLN A 112 -17.24 5.41 11.63
N GLN A 113 -16.97 6.71 11.54
CA GLN A 113 -18.00 7.75 11.59
C GLN A 113 -19.03 7.58 10.46
N GLY A 114 -18.59 7.31 9.23
CA GLY A 114 -19.51 7.05 8.12
C GLY A 114 -20.33 5.76 8.26
N VAL A 115 -19.83 4.75 8.99
CA VAL A 115 -20.60 3.53 9.30
C VAL A 115 -21.64 3.79 10.38
N GLU A 116 -21.32 4.59 11.41
CA GLU A 116 -22.27 4.99 12.45
C GLU A 116 -23.38 5.88 11.88
N GLU A 117 -23.05 6.85 11.01
CA GLU A 117 -24.03 7.69 10.32
C GLU A 117 -24.94 6.89 9.38
N ALA A 118 -24.40 5.94 8.62
CA ALA A 118 -25.21 5.07 7.76
C ALA A 118 -26.16 4.14 8.57
N SER A 119 -25.77 3.75 9.78
CA SER A 119 -26.61 2.95 10.68
C SER A 119 -27.65 3.76 11.44
N ALA A 120 -27.52 5.09 11.49
CA ALA A 120 -28.48 6.00 12.15
C ALA A 120 -29.58 6.52 11.21
N VAL A 121 -29.43 6.31 9.90
CA VAL A 121 -30.40 6.73 8.86
C VAL A 121 -31.23 5.55 8.33
N SER A 122 -31.03 4.34 8.89
CA SER A 122 -31.81 3.12 8.62
C SER A 122 -32.78 2.82 9.77
#